data_AF-A0A0B1TNN1-F1
#
_entry.id   AF-A0A0B1TNN1-F1
#
_cell.length_a   1.000
_cell.length_b   1.000
_cell.length_c   1.000
_cell.angle_alpha   90.00
_cell.angle_beta   90.00
_cell.angle_gamma   90.00
#
_symmetry.space_group_name_H-M   'P 1'
#
loop_
_entity.id
_entity.type
_entity.pdbx_description
1 polymer ?
#
loop_
_entity_poly.entity_id
_entity_poly.type
_entity_poly.pdbx_seq_one_letter_code
_entity_poly.pdbx_strand_id
1 'polypeptide(L)'
;MALNLHTPGKGLLETHISWDDIEQRIREERNLEVSFGPKKSVHRIGEDKGFMSRIAVIEPDFEGEVDGLPEKFALKMVCILASVEIAESVKERHGEPMSSEEILEEYDRNTRLLHNREVNVYRVFSRFDNSISKMPLVYFSKGYTDNNDVKGYIGMEFVENAEFRHVYHNIKPEELSSVRIIQCLLLPNSLRICRIFVV
;
A
#
# COMPACT_ATOMS: atom_id res chain seq x y z
N MET A 1 -2.32 4.97 27.05
CA MET A 1 -3.04 4.10 26.08
C MET A 1 -2.00 3.51 25.15
N ALA A 2 -2.11 2.22 24.83
CA ALA A 2 -1.23 1.59 23.84
C ALA A 2 -1.48 2.21 22.45
N LEU A 3 -0.41 2.40 21.67
CA LEU A 3 -0.52 2.85 20.27
C LEU A 3 -1.16 1.74 19.44
N ASN A 4 -2.11 2.09 18.57
CA ASN A 4 -2.80 1.13 17.71
C ASN A 4 -3.18 1.76 16.35
N LEU A 5 -3.56 0.94 15.37
CA LEU A 5 -3.87 1.41 14.01
C LEU A 5 -5.23 2.07 13.84
N HIS A 6 -6.11 1.96 14.84
CA HIS A 6 -7.47 2.52 14.84
C HIS A 6 -7.59 3.84 15.59
N THR A 7 -6.48 4.38 16.09
CA THR A 7 -6.40 5.72 16.69
C THR A 7 -5.60 6.66 15.79
N PRO A 8 -6.06 7.91 15.58
CA PRO A 8 -5.31 8.92 14.83
C PRO A 8 -3.92 9.16 15.43
N GLY A 9 -2.90 9.18 14.57
CA GLY A 9 -1.54 9.56 14.90
C GLY A 9 -1.23 11.02 14.54
N LYS A 10 -0.06 11.49 14.97
CA LYS A 10 0.44 12.86 14.68
C LYS A 10 1.27 12.96 13.39
N GLY A 11 1.37 11.86 12.66
CA GLY A 11 2.14 11.75 11.43
C GLY A 11 1.36 12.17 10.19
N LEU A 12 1.84 11.70 9.04
CA LEU A 12 1.26 11.99 7.74
C LEU A 12 -0.17 11.46 7.65
N LEU A 13 -1.10 12.31 7.21
CA LEU A 13 -2.49 11.96 7.00
C LEU A 13 -3.08 11.20 8.21
N GLU A 14 -2.88 11.70 9.43
CA GLU A 14 -3.41 11.13 10.69
C GLU A 14 -2.92 9.71 11.00
N THR A 15 -1.83 9.26 10.37
CA THR A 15 -1.15 8.00 10.71
C THR A 15 -0.07 8.21 11.78
N HIS A 16 0.53 7.13 12.26
CA HIS A 16 1.67 7.19 13.18
C HIS A 16 3.04 7.34 12.47
N ILE A 17 3.03 7.57 11.16
CA ILE A 17 4.23 7.60 10.29
C ILE A 17 4.65 9.04 10.06
N SER A 18 5.87 9.40 10.41
CA SER A 18 6.44 10.74 10.17
C SER A 18 7.27 10.79 8.88
N TRP A 19 7.67 12.01 8.48
CA TRP A 19 8.68 12.20 7.46
C TRP A 19 10.00 11.52 7.82
N ASP A 20 10.45 11.65 9.08
CA ASP A 20 11.71 11.06 9.56
C ASP A 20 11.70 9.53 9.44
N ASP A 21 10.56 8.89 9.73
CA ASP A 21 10.41 7.44 9.58
C ASP A 21 10.66 7.00 8.14
N ILE A 22 10.17 7.77 7.16
CA ILE A 22 10.30 7.48 5.74
C ILE A 22 11.72 7.79 5.27
N GLU A 23 12.28 8.91 5.70
CA GLU A 23 13.64 9.35 5.35
C GLU A 23 14.66 8.31 5.80
N GLN A 24 14.58 7.91 7.08
CA GLN A 24 15.43 6.87 7.64
C GLN A 24 15.30 5.56 6.85
N ARG A 25 14.07 5.18 6.47
CA ARG A 25 13.85 3.96 5.67
C ARG A 25 14.48 4.06 4.29
N ILE A 26 14.39 5.21 3.62
CA ILE A 26 15.04 5.44 2.32
C ILE A 26 16.55 5.31 2.47
N ARG A 27 17.15 5.99 3.45
CA ARG A 27 18.60 5.90 3.74
C ARG A 27 19.03 4.46 3.98
N GLU A 28 18.31 3.72 4.84
CA GLU A 28 18.60 2.31 5.14
C GLU A 28 18.48 1.40 3.92
N GLU A 29 17.42 1.53 3.12
CA GLU A 29 17.10 0.60 2.03
C GLU A 29 17.87 0.92 0.74
N ARG A 30 18.36 2.15 0.59
CA ARG A 30 19.16 2.60 -0.55
C ARG A 30 20.64 2.78 -0.26
N ASN A 31 21.03 2.81 1.02
CA ASN A 31 22.38 3.16 1.44
C ASN A 31 22.82 4.50 0.83
N LEU A 32 21.97 5.52 1.00
CA LEU A 32 22.17 6.89 0.52
C LEU A 32 22.08 7.88 1.66
N GLU A 33 22.85 8.96 1.59
CA GLU A 33 22.74 10.12 2.48
C GLU A 33 21.82 11.17 1.83
N VAL A 34 20.51 11.02 2.02
CA VAL A 34 19.47 11.90 1.47
C VAL A 34 18.55 12.45 2.56
N SER A 35 18.01 13.65 2.38
CA SER A 35 16.93 14.21 3.22
C SER A 35 15.77 14.77 2.40
N PHE A 36 14.58 14.89 3.02
CA PHE A 36 13.48 15.64 2.43
C PHE A 36 13.70 17.14 2.57
N GLY A 37 13.67 17.86 1.45
CA GLY A 37 13.87 19.30 1.41
C GLY A 37 12.71 20.13 1.97
N PRO A 38 12.87 21.46 1.96
CA PRO A 38 11.92 22.39 2.58
C PRO A 38 10.58 22.49 1.83
N LYS A 39 10.52 22.14 0.54
CA LYS A 39 9.29 22.19 -0.28
C LYS A 39 8.59 20.85 -0.41
N LYS A 40 8.96 19.85 0.42
CA LYS A 40 8.28 18.55 0.45
C LYS A 40 6.76 18.71 0.60
N SER A 41 6.01 17.88 -0.11
CA SER A 41 4.55 17.90 -0.10
C SER A 41 3.96 16.49 0.01
N VAL A 42 2.74 16.43 0.56
CA VAL A 42 1.95 15.20 0.67
C VAL A 42 0.53 15.48 0.18
N HIS A 43 0.08 14.72 -0.80
CA HIS A 43 -1.25 14.86 -1.40
C HIS A 43 -2.00 13.55 -1.29
N ARG A 44 -3.08 13.52 -0.49
CA ARG A 44 -3.93 12.33 -0.35
C ARG A 44 -4.61 12.00 -1.68
N ILE A 45 -4.60 10.71 -2.04
CA ILE A 45 -5.28 10.17 -3.22
C ILE A 45 -6.03 8.89 -2.85
N GLY A 46 -6.90 8.41 -3.74
CA GLY A 46 -7.60 7.13 -3.56
C GLY A 46 -8.65 7.16 -2.45
N GLU A 47 -9.23 8.33 -2.17
CA GLU A 47 -10.43 8.44 -1.33
C GLU A 47 -11.53 7.53 -1.89
N ASP A 48 -12.24 6.84 -0.99
CA ASP A 48 -13.23 5.79 -1.29
C ASP A 48 -12.71 4.54 -2.03
N LYS A 49 -11.39 4.40 -2.19
CA LYS A 49 -10.76 3.24 -2.87
C LYS A 49 -9.80 2.45 -1.97
N GLY A 50 -9.39 2.99 -0.83
CA GLY A 50 -8.48 2.34 0.13
C GLY A 50 -9.13 2.09 1.48
N PHE A 51 -9.72 0.91 1.69
CA PHE A 51 -10.40 0.57 2.95
C PHE A 51 -9.45 0.36 4.15
N MET A 52 -8.24 -0.13 3.89
CA MET A 52 -7.25 -0.51 4.91
C MET A 52 -5.95 0.30 4.81
N SER A 53 -5.95 1.36 4.01
CA SER A 53 -4.77 2.18 3.78
C SER A 53 -5.15 3.59 3.35
N ARG A 54 -4.37 4.57 3.80
CA ARG A 54 -4.33 5.91 3.21
C ARG A 54 -3.21 5.95 2.19
N ILE A 55 -3.51 6.42 0.98
CA ILE A 55 -2.54 6.53 -0.11
C ILE A 55 -2.28 8.02 -0.36
N ALA A 56 -1.02 8.36 -0.58
CA ALA A 56 -0.61 9.71 -0.90
C ALA A 56 0.38 9.72 -2.07
N VAL A 57 0.42 10.83 -2.79
CA VAL A 57 1.56 11.21 -3.63
C VAL A 57 2.48 12.06 -2.77
N ILE A 58 3.76 11.72 -2.77
CA ILE A 58 4.82 12.45 -2.09
C ILE A 58 5.69 13.13 -3.15
N GLU A 59 5.82 14.44 -3.04
CA GLU A 59 6.88 15.20 -3.74
C GLU A 59 7.94 15.52 -2.69
N PRO A 60 9.06 14.81 -2.69
CA PRO A 60 9.99 14.79 -1.56
C PRO A 60 10.90 16.02 -1.49
N ASP A 61 11.08 16.73 -2.61
CA ASP A 61 12.07 17.81 -2.72
C ASP A 61 13.45 17.36 -2.20
N PHE A 62 13.93 16.18 -2.62
CA PHE A 62 15.13 15.57 -2.01
C PHE A 62 16.36 16.48 -2.07
N GLU A 63 17.15 16.46 -1.00
CA GLU A 63 18.47 17.10 -0.89
C GLU A 63 19.53 16.03 -0.54
N GLY A 64 20.76 16.20 -1.02
CA GLY A 64 21.87 15.26 -0.79
C GLY A 64 22.12 14.31 -1.96
N GLU A 65 22.31 13.02 -1.68
CA GLU A 65 22.52 11.98 -2.70
C GLU A 65 21.20 11.61 -3.40
N VAL A 66 20.83 12.39 -4.42
CA VAL A 66 19.54 12.27 -5.12
C VAL A 66 19.57 11.35 -6.35
N ASP A 67 20.74 10.91 -6.78
CA ASP A 67 20.90 10.10 -7.99
C ASP A 67 20.12 8.78 -7.88
N GLY A 68 19.20 8.56 -8.82
CA GLY A 68 18.36 7.36 -8.87
C GLY A 68 17.13 7.39 -7.95
N LEU A 69 16.86 8.50 -7.26
CA LEU A 69 15.61 8.71 -6.54
C LEU A 69 14.52 9.30 -7.44
N PRO A 70 13.24 8.95 -7.21
CA PRO A 70 12.15 9.46 -8.02
C PRO A 70 11.81 10.92 -7.66
N GLU A 71 11.40 11.72 -8.65
CA GLU A 71 10.89 13.09 -8.43
C GLU A 71 9.63 13.12 -7.58
N LYS A 72 8.82 12.06 -7.63
CA LYS A 72 7.66 11.82 -6.78
C LYS A 72 7.36 10.34 -6.69
N PHE A 73 6.68 9.92 -5.63
CA PHE A 73 6.31 8.52 -5.43
C PHE A 73 4.96 8.37 -4.74
N ALA A 74 4.33 7.21 -4.92
CA ALA A 74 3.14 6.83 -4.18
C ALA A 74 3.55 6.25 -2.83
N LEU A 75 2.94 6.74 -1.76
CA LEU A 75 3.10 6.23 -0.41
C LEU A 75 1.79 5.61 0.05
N LYS A 76 1.79 4.29 0.22
CA LYS A 76 0.68 3.55 0.85
C LYS A 76 0.99 3.35 2.32
N MET A 77 0.17 3.95 3.18
CA MET A 77 0.27 3.84 4.63
C MET A 77 -0.90 3.05 5.16
N VAL A 78 -0.63 2.05 5.99
CA VAL A 78 -1.68 1.27 6.64
C VAL A 78 -2.46 2.17 7.58
N CYS A 79 -3.78 2.15 7.46
CA CYS A 79 -4.67 2.98 8.24
C CYS A 79 -6.06 2.31 8.31
N ILE A 80 -6.57 2.11 9.51
CA ILE A 80 -7.88 1.48 9.73
C ILE A 80 -8.98 2.54 9.94
N LEU A 81 -8.62 3.82 10.08
CA LEU A 81 -9.56 4.92 10.35
C LEU A 81 -10.74 4.95 9.37
N ALA A 82 -10.50 4.75 8.07
CA ALA A 82 -11.58 4.70 7.08
C ALA A 82 -12.58 3.54 7.32
N SER A 83 -12.09 2.39 7.77
CA SER A 83 -12.96 1.26 8.17
C SER A 83 -13.72 1.57 9.46
N VAL A 84 -13.11 2.29 10.40
CA VAL A 84 -13.78 2.77 11.63
C VAL A 84 -14.88 3.77 11.28
N GLU A 85 -14.59 4.77 10.44
CA GLU A 85 -15.56 5.77 9.96
C GLU A 85 -16.77 5.11 9.29
N ILE A 86 -16.54 4.09 8.45
CA ILE A 86 -17.61 3.30 7.83
C ILE A 86 -18.41 2.55 8.90
N ALA A 87 -17.74 1.86 9.84
CA ALA A 87 -18.41 1.10 10.90
C ALA A 87 -19.27 2.01 11.80
N GLU A 88 -18.78 3.19 12.16
CA GLU A 88 -19.53 4.21 12.91
C GLU A 88 -20.75 4.67 12.11
N SER A 89 -20.61 4.95 10.81
CA SER A 89 -21.74 5.35 9.96
C SER A 89 -22.83 4.27 9.84
N VAL A 90 -22.44 2.98 9.87
CA VAL A 90 -23.37 1.84 9.85
C VAL A 90 -24.06 1.69 11.21
N LYS A 91 -23.33 1.86 12.31
CA LYS A 91 -23.87 1.86 13.68
C LYS A 91 -24.95 2.92 13.85
N GLU A 92 -24.71 4.14 13.38
CA GLU A 92 -25.69 5.23 13.41
C GLU A 92 -26.98 4.90 12.65
N ARG A 93 -26.90 4.13 11.55
CA ARG A 93 -28.03 3.79 10.69
C ARG A 93 -28.81 2.55 11.11
N HIS A 94 -28.16 1.58 11.76
CA HIS A 94 -28.72 0.24 11.95
C HIS A 94 -28.67 -0.32 13.39
N GLY A 95 -28.14 0.43 14.37
CA GLY A 95 -27.96 -0.03 15.75
C GLY A 95 -26.60 -0.70 16.01
N GLU A 96 -26.32 -1.11 17.26
CA GLU A 96 -24.99 -1.63 17.64
C GLU A 96 -24.67 -3.00 16.98
N PRO A 97 -23.56 -3.16 16.26
CA PRO A 97 -22.98 -4.47 15.99
C PRO A 97 -22.18 -4.98 17.22
N MET A 98 -21.84 -6.28 17.21
CA MET A 98 -21.00 -6.99 18.21
C MET A 98 -19.81 -6.18 18.75
N SER A 99 -19.38 -6.49 19.98
CA SER A 99 -18.31 -5.85 20.77
C SER A 99 -17.21 -5.17 19.92
N SER A 100 -17.20 -3.83 19.94
CA SER A 100 -16.34 -3.00 19.10
C SER A 100 -14.84 -3.26 19.29
N GLU A 101 -14.38 -3.58 20.50
CA GLU A 101 -12.95 -3.67 20.83
C GLU A 101 -12.30 -4.96 20.30
N GLU A 102 -12.91 -6.13 20.52
CA GLU A 102 -12.38 -7.42 20.02
C GLU A 102 -12.32 -7.45 18.49
N ILE A 103 -13.32 -6.87 17.82
CA ILE A 103 -13.35 -6.74 16.36
C ILE A 103 -12.23 -5.83 15.89
N LEU A 104 -12.01 -4.68 16.53
CA LEU A 104 -10.93 -3.75 16.19
C LEU A 104 -9.54 -4.37 16.41
N GLU A 105 -9.35 -5.13 17.49
CA GLU A 105 -8.11 -5.85 17.77
C GLU A 105 -7.82 -6.94 16.72
N GLU A 106 -8.84 -7.74 16.36
CA GLU A 106 -8.69 -8.73 15.30
C GLU A 106 -8.40 -8.08 13.94
N TYR A 107 -9.09 -6.97 13.64
CA TYR A 107 -8.88 -6.22 12.41
C TYR A 107 -7.48 -5.59 12.36
N ASP A 108 -6.99 -5.05 13.48
CA ASP A 108 -5.62 -4.55 13.63
C ASP A 108 -4.59 -5.65 13.34
N ARG A 109 -4.72 -6.80 14.00
CA ARG A 109 -3.84 -7.97 13.80
C ARG A 109 -3.86 -8.43 12.34
N ASN A 110 -5.05 -8.59 11.76
CA ASN A 110 -5.20 -9.05 10.38
C ASN A 110 -4.64 -8.04 9.37
N THR A 111 -4.83 -6.75 9.61
CA THR A 111 -4.28 -5.68 8.76
C THR A 111 -2.75 -5.72 8.75
N ARG A 112 -2.11 -5.89 9.91
CA ARG A 112 -0.65 -6.04 9.99
C ARG A 112 -0.12 -7.24 9.23
N LEU A 113 -0.81 -8.38 9.34
CA LEU A 113 -0.46 -9.60 8.59
C LEU A 113 -0.61 -9.41 7.08
N LEU A 114 -1.70 -8.77 6.63
CA LEU A 114 -1.95 -8.50 5.21
C LEU A 114 -0.90 -7.55 4.63
N HIS A 115 -0.57 -6.48 5.34
CA HIS A 115 0.50 -5.56 4.94
C HIS A 115 1.85 -6.26 4.81
N ASN A 116 2.24 -7.08 5.79
CA ASN A 116 3.50 -7.84 5.72
C ASN A 116 3.51 -8.82 4.54
N ARG A 117 2.37 -9.43 4.21
CA ARG A 117 2.24 -10.26 3.01
C ARG A 117 2.41 -9.44 1.74
N GLU A 118 1.81 -8.26 1.65
CA GLU A 118 1.96 -7.34 0.52
C GLU A 118 3.43 -6.94 0.32
N VAL A 119 4.12 -6.53 1.39
CA VAL A 119 5.56 -6.24 1.37
C VAL A 119 6.36 -7.44 0.84
N ASN A 120 6.06 -8.65 1.31
CA ASN A 120 6.75 -9.86 0.86
C ASN A 120 6.48 -10.18 -0.62
N VAL A 121 5.25 -9.97 -1.10
CA VAL A 121 4.91 -10.13 -2.53
C VAL A 121 5.78 -9.20 -3.36
N TYR A 122 5.81 -7.90 -3.04
CA TYR A 122 6.63 -6.96 -3.80
C TYR A 122 8.13 -7.30 -3.77
N ARG A 123 8.66 -7.76 -2.62
CA ARG A 123 10.07 -8.20 -2.50
C ARG A 123 10.40 -9.44 -3.33
N VAL A 124 9.43 -10.33 -3.54
CA VAL A 124 9.61 -11.49 -4.44
C VAL A 124 9.57 -11.01 -5.88
N PHE A 125 8.63 -10.13 -6.22
CA PHE A 125 8.45 -9.65 -7.58
C PHE A 125 9.55 -8.72 -8.05
N SER A 126 10.19 -7.97 -7.16
CA SER A 126 11.32 -7.09 -7.49
C SER A 126 12.56 -7.83 -7.99
N ARG A 127 12.61 -9.16 -7.86
CA ARG A 127 13.67 -10.02 -8.41
C ARG A 127 13.50 -10.32 -9.90
N PHE A 128 12.31 -10.11 -10.44
CA PHE A 128 12.03 -10.27 -11.86
C PHE A 128 12.17 -8.93 -12.58
N ASP A 129 12.44 -8.99 -13.88
CA ASP A 129 12.43 -7.81 -14.72
C ASP A 129 11.02 -7.16 -14.70
N ASN A 130 10.94 -5.87 -14.39
CA ASN A 130 9.66 -5.14 -14.31
C ASN A 130 8.94 -5.06 -15.65
N SER A 131 9.67 -5.20 -16.77
CA SER A 131 9.07 -5.33 -18.09
C SER A 131 8.17 -6.58 -18.21
N ILE A 132 8.47 -7.62 -17.41
CA ILE A 132 7.74 -8.89 -17.32
C ILE A 132 6.67 -8.84 -16.23
N SER A 133 7.01 -8.37 -15.03
CA SER A 133 6.09 -8.41 -13.88
C SER A 133 4.93 -7.42 -14.05
N LYS A 134 5.14 -6.29 -14.75
CA LYS A 134 4.21 -5.16 -14.83
C LYS A 134 3.74 -4.65 -13.46
N MET A 135 4.48 -4.98 -12.40
CA MET A 135 4.22 -4.51 -11.04
C MET A 135 4.89 -3.15 -10.84
N PRO A 136 4.29 -2.24 -10.05
CA PRO A 136 4.94 -0.98 -9.69
C PRO A 136 6.31 -1.22 -9.05
N LEU A 137 7.29 -0.39 -9.41
CA LEU A 137 8.59 -0.38 -8.75
C LEU A 137 8.42 -0.03 -7.27
N VAL A 138 8.78 -0.94 -6.36
CA VAL A 138 8.84 -0.61 -4.93
C VAL A 138 10.19 0.01 -4.61
N TYR A 139 10.15 1.25 -4.12
CA TYR A 139 11.34 1.94 -3.69
C TYR A 139 11.76 1.53 -2.29
N PHE A 140 10.81 1.51 -1.36
CA PHE A 140 11.11 1.14 0.01
C PHE A 140 9.87 0.60 0.71
N SER A 141 10.07 -0.14 1.79
CA SER A 141 8.97 -0.74 2.54
C SER A 141 9.30 -0.95 4.01
N LYS A 142 8.32 -0.72 4.88
CA LYS A 142 8.38 -1.06 6.30
C LYS A 142 7.24 -1.98 6.65
N GLY A 143 7.57 -3.22 6.99
CA GLY A 143 6.64 -4.16 7.61
C GLY A 143 6.54 -3.98 9.13
N TYR A 144 5.52 -4.58 9.71
CA TYR A 144 5.34 -4.70 11.15
C TYR A 144 6.28 -5.75 11.74
N THR A 145 6.77 -5.47 12.94
CA THR A 145 7.62 -6.35 13.76
C THR A 145 7.20 -6.21 15.22
N ASP A 146 7.71 -7.04 16.12
CA ASP A 146 7.41 -6.93 17.56
C ASP A 146 7.79 -5.55 18.15
N ASN A 147 8.77 -4.86 17.56
CA ASN A 147 9.23 -3.52 17.95
C ASN A 147 8.63 -2.38 17.09
N ASN A 148 7.72 -2.69 16.16
CA ASN A 148 7.06 -1.72 15.28
C ASN A 148 5.63 -2.20 15.02
N ASP A 149 4.72 -1.75 15.87
CA ASP A 149 3.31 -2.18 15.88
C ASP A 149 2.39 -1.23 15.11
N VAL A 150 2.79 0.03 14.87
CA VAL A 150 1.92 1.04 14.24
C VAL A 150 2.42 1.64 12.93
N LYS A 151 3.65 1.35 12.48
CA LYS A 151 4.24 2.01 11.29
C LYS A 151 4.44 1.02 10.13
N GLY A 152 3.38 0.73 9.40
CA GLY A 152 3.41 -0.06 8.17
C GLY A 152 3.20 0.81 6.93
N TYR A 153 4.16 0.80 6.00
CA TYR A 153 4.04 1.57 4.75
C TYR A 153 4.88 1.00 3.60
N ILE A 154 4.52 1.38 2.37
CA ILE A 154 5.24 1.06 1.15
C ILE A 154 5.35 2.32 0.29
N GLY A 155 6.58 2.68 -0.08
CA GLY A 155 6.88 3.71 -1.07
C GLY A 155 7.16 3.06 -2.41
N MET A 156 6.39 3.41 -3.44
CA MET A 156 6.43 2.79 -4.75
C MET A 156 6.22 3.81 -5.88
N GLU A 157 6.47 3.37 -7.10
CA GLU A 157 6.25 4.15 -8.32
C GLU A 157 4.84 4.75 -8.36
N PHE A 158 4.81 6.05 -8.66
CA PHE A 158 3.56 6.72 -8.97
C PHE A 158 3.31 6.65 -10.47
N VAL A 159 2.31 5.86 -10.86
CA VAL A 159 1.90 5.73 -12.27
C VAL A 159 0.92 6.84 -12.62
N GLU A 160 1.38 7.79 -13.42
CA GLU A 160 0.53 8.88 -13.92
C GLU A 160 -0.54 8.35 -14.87
N ASN A 161 -1.71 8.99 -14.85
CA ASN A 161 -2.82 8.70 -15.76
C ASN A 161 -3.32 7.24 -15.67
N ALA A 162 -3.12 6.58 -14.53
CA ALA A 162 -3.65 5.25 -14.28
C ALA A 162 -5.18 5.29 -14.17
N GLU A 163 -5.86 4.41 -14.90
CA GLU A 163 -7.30 4.23 -14.79
C GLU A 163 -7.64 3.13 -13.79
N PHE A 164 -8.53 3.43 -12.85
CA PHE A 164 -9.08 2.40 -11.99
C PHE A 164 -10.11 1.56 -12.75
N ARG A 165 -9.88 0.24 -12.84
CA ARG A 165 -10.84 -0.70 -13.42
C ARG A 165 -11.49 -1.53 -12.32
N HIS A 166 -12.79 -1.35 -12.15
CA HIS A 166 -13.60 -2.20 -11.28
C HIS A 166 -13.88 -3.55 -11.96
N VAL A 167 -14.14 -4.60 -11.15
CA VAL A 167 -14.46 -5.95 -11.64
C VAL A 167 -15.67 -6.04 -12.56
N TYR A 168 -16.56 -5.03 -12.52
CA TYR A 168 -17.76 -4.95 -13.35
C TYR A 168 -17.56 -4.13 -14.64
N HIS A 169 -16.37 -3.55 -14.87
CA HIS A 169 -16.07 -2.91 -16.14
C HIS A 169 -15.78 -3.98 -17.21
N ASN A 170 -16.32 -3.79 -18.41
CA ASN A 170 -15.97 -4.63 -19.54
C ASN A 170 -14.49 -4.39 -19.92
N ILE A 171 -13.75 -5.48 -20.14
CA ILE A 171 -12.35 -5.47 -20.53
C ILE A 171 -12.23 -6.25 -21.83
N LYS A 172 -11.56 -5.67 -22.83
CA LYS A 172 -11.29 -6.38 -24.08
C LYS A 172 -10.22 -7.46 -23.86
N PRO A 173 -10.25 -8.59 -24.57
CA PRO A 173 -9.25 -9.65 -24.39
C PRO A 173 -7.80 -9.18 -24.52
N GLU A 174 -7.53 -8.18 -25.37
CA GLU A 174 -6.19 -7.63 -25.56
C GLU A 174 -5.67 -6.87 -24.33
N GLU A 175 -6.57 -6.24 -23.56
CA GLU A 175 -6.23 -5.53 -22.32
C GLU A 175 -5.83 -6.51 -21.19
N LEU A 176 -6.20 -7.79 -21.30
CA LEU A 176 -5.87 -8.84 -20.31
C LEU A 176 -4.54 -9.55 -20.60
N SER A 177 -3.89 -9.30 -21.75
CA SER A 177 -2.68 -10.04 -22.15
C SER A 177 -1.55 -9.90 -21.12
N SER A 178 -1.41 -8.70 -20.54
CA SER A 178 -0.42 -8.39 -19.51
C SER A 178 -0.72 -9.07 -18.16
N VAL A 179 -2.01 -9.21 -17.82
CA VAL A 179 -2.45 -9.87 -16.58
C VAL A 179 -2.20 -11.39 -16.62
N ARG A 180 -2.30 -12.01 -17.81
CA ARG A 180 -2.04 -13.45 -17.99
C ARG A 180 -0.62 -13.85 -17.60
N ILE A 181 0.38 -12.97 -17.81
CA ILE A 181 1.77 -13.24 -17.43
C ILE A 181 1.89 -13.34 -15.91
N ILE A 182 1.32 -12.38 -15.18
CA ILE A 182 1.28 -12.36 -13.72
C ILE A 182 0.55 -13.60 -13.19
N GLN A 183 -0.59 -13.96 -13.80
CA GLN A 183 -1.35 -15.14 -13.40
C GLN A 183 -0.55 -16.44 -13.61
N CYS A 184 0.22 -16.55 -14.69
CA CYS A 184 1.08 -17.71 -14.94
C CYS A 184 2.23 -17.80 -13.93
N LEU A 185 2.80 -16.67 -13.50
CA LEU A 185 3.85 -16.61 -12.47
C LEU A 185 3.31 -16.97 -11.08
N LEU A 186 2.12 -16.47 -10.72
CA LEU A 186 1.51 -16.67 -9.40
C LEU A 186 0.84 -18.03 -9.23
N LEU A 187 0.32 -18.59 -10.32
CA LEU A 187 -0.42 -19.84 -10.32
C LEU A 187 0.13 -20.75 -11.41
N PRO A 188 1.26 -21.45 -11.18
CA PRO A 188 1.83 -22.37 -12.16
C PRO A 188 0.83 -23.45 -12.62
N ASN A 189 -0.13 -23.79 -11.76
CA ASN A 189 -1.21 -24.74 -12.04
C ASN A 189 -2.44 -24.13 -12.76
N SER A 190 -2.51 -22.81 -12.96
CA SER A 190 -3.64 -22.14 -13.63
C SER A 190 -3.74 -22.41 -15.13
N LEU A 191 -2.65 -22.87 -15.76
CA LEU A 191 -2.66 -23.31 -17.16
C LEU A 191 -3.60 -24.50 -17.40
N ARG A 192 -3.99 -25.26 -16.36
CA ARG A 192 -5.02 -26.31 -16.47
C ARG A 192 -6.44 -25.75 -16.48
N ILE A 193 -6.69 -24.59 -15.88
CA ILE A 193 -8.03 -23.99 -15.79
C ILE A 193 -8.38 -23.24 -17.08
N CYS A 194 -7.42 -22.61 -17.75
CA CYS A 194 -7.65 -21.97 -19.05
C CYS A 194 -7.90 -22.93 -20.23
N ARG A 195 -7.67 -24.25 -20.04
CA ARG A 195 -8.07 -25.26 -21.04
C ARG A 195 -9.55 -25.63 -20.98
N ILE A 196 -10.31 -25.15 -19.97
CA ILE A 196 -11.73 -25.48 -19.80
C ILE A 196 -12.66 -24.42 -20.43
N PHE A 197 -12.16 -23.21 -20.74
CA PHE A 197 -12.95 -22.12 -21.33
C PHE A 197 -12.60 -21.81 -22.80
N VAL A 198 -11.92 -22.73 -23.48
CA VAL A 198 -11.81 -22.73 -24.94
C VAL A 198 -12.29 -24.08 -25.47
N VAL A 199 -13.60 -24.25 -25.48
CA VAL A 199 -14.36 -25.02 -26.47
C VAL A 199 -15.58 -24.19 -26.83
#